data_AF-A0A0Q8PSI3-F1
#
_entry.id   AF-A0A0Q8PSI3-F1
#
_cell.length_a   1.000
_cell.length_b   1.000
_cell.length_c   1.000
_cell.angle_alpha   90.00
_cell.angle_beta   90.00
_cell.angle_gamma   90.00
#
_symmetry.space_group_name_H-M   'P 1'
#
loop_
_entity.id
_entity.type
_entity.pdbx_description
1 polymer ?
#
loop_
_entity_poly.entity_id
_entity_poly.type
_entity_poly.pdbx_seq_one_letter_code
_entity_poly.pdbx_strand_id
1 'polypeptide(L)'
;MTASDTVLQATEAVVDAERAIGHARRVVDDLRTTIASALRVLEDVELDAAKARLTDRRDFYLGAAVEHVGRLQSRVVDLPHQTNGFYGYLTFAASSIADARDHLNQPESSSLSLAREVAQLSTRVAVVDELISVAKPIARLVTRHVDSALAACEQVTQATLLESMGLERSIETAGRELSRADEDVRVLGDVVDHAESNARQASRLAGEISDDVQRRMSQHRRDAAPSASVLDVRSPSR
;
A
#
# COMPACT_ATOMS: atom_id res chain seq x y z
N MET A 1 -21.58 -19.99 15.65
CA MET A 1 -20.89 -18.71 15.87
C MET A 1 -21.92 -17.72 16.38
N THR A 2 -21.53 -16.85 17.29
CA THR A 2 -22.37 -15.73 17.75
C THR A 2 -22.00 -14.45 17.02
N ALA A 3 -22.88 -13.44 16.99
CA ALA A 3 -22.60 -12.12 16.42
C ALA A 3 -21.35 -11.44 16.99
N SER A 4 -20.98 -11.79 18.23
CA SER A 4 -19.73 -11.31 18.84
C SER A 4 -18.49 -12.01 18.26
N ASP A 5 -18.61 -13.29 17.89
CA ASP A 5 -17.50 -14.05 17.29
C ASP A 5 -17.23 -13.58 15.85
N THR A 6 -18.28 -13.26 15.08
CA THR A 6 -18.13 -12.75 13.71
C THR A 6 -17.47 -11.37 13.68
N VAL A 7 -17.86 -10.47 14.60
CA VAL A 7 -17.24 -9.15 14.73
C VAL A 7 -15.78 -9.26 15.19
N LEU A 8 -15.47 -10.19 16.09
CA LEU A 8 -14.10 -10.45 16.51
C LEU A 8 -13.23 -10.92 15.33
N GLN A 9 -13.70 -11.92 14.56
CA GLN A 9 -13.00 -12.42 13.38
C GLN A 9 -12.81 -11.34 12.30
N ALA A 10 -13.84 -10.53 12.04
CA ALA A 10 -13.73 -9.39 11.14
C ALA A 10 -12.69 -8.37 11.63
N THR A 11 -12.63 -8.13 12.95
CA THR A 11 -11.65 -7.23 13.56
C THR A 11 -10.22 -7.76 13.39
N GLU A 12 -10.00 -9.04 13.68
CA GLU A 12 -8.70 -9.69 13.51
C GLU A 12 -8.22 -9.61 12.05
N ALA A 13 -9.10 -9.93 11.09
CA ALA A 13 -8.80 -9.88 9.68
C ALA A 13 -8.47 -8.46 9.19
N VAL A 14 -9.18 -7.43 9.67
CA VAL A 14 -8.84 -6.02 9.38
C VAL A 14 -7.49 -5.63 9.97
N VAL A 15 -7.18 -6.05 11.20
CA VAL A 15 -5.89 -5.78 11.85
C VAL A 15 -4.73 -6.43 11.09
N ASP A 16 -4.92 -7.67 10.60
CA ASP A 16 -3.90 -8.36 9.82
C ASP A 16 -3.68 -7.69 8.46
N ALA A 17 -4.75 -7.23 7.79
CA ALA A 17 -4.64 -6.44 6.57
C ALA A 17 -3.88 -5.13 6.78
N GLU A 18 -4.21 -4.37 7.82
CA GLU A 18 -3.54 -3.12 8.16
C GLU A 18 -2.06 -3.34 8.52
N ARG A 19 -1.75 -4.42 9.24
CA ARG A 19 -0.36 -4.79 9.55
C ARG A 19 0.42 -5.08 8.27
N ALA A 20 -0.16 -5.85 7.35
CA ALA A 20 0.45 -6.15 6.07
C ALA A 20 0.67 -4.89 5.23
N ILE A 21 -0.25 -3.93 5.24
CA ILE A 21 -0.06 -2.62 4.60
C ILE A 21 1.05 -1.82 5.26
N GLY A 22 1.15 -1.87 6.59
CA GLY A 22 2.26 -1.28 7.32
C GLY A 22 3.61 -1.88 6.91
N HIS A 23 3.68 -3.20 6.66
CA HIS A 23 4.87 -3.83 6.08
C HIS A 23 5.12 -3.39 4.64
N ALA A 24 4.09 -3.35 3.80
CA ALA A 24 4.16 -2.91 2.42
C ALA A 24 4.73 -1.47 2.32
N ARG A 25 4.29 -0.56 3.20
CA ARG A 25 4.80 0.81 3.28
C ARG A 25 6.31 0.87 3.58
N ARG A 26 6.80 0.07 4.53
CA ARG A 26 8.25 0.02 4.82
C ARG A 26 9.05 -0.44 3.60
N VAL A 27 8.53 -1.42 2.87
CA VAL A 27 9.16 -1.89 1.62
C VAL A 27 9.18 -0.79 0.55
N VAL A 28 8.16 0.06 0.47
CA VAL A 28 8.15 1.24 -0.43
C VAL A 28 9.27 2.22 -0.05
N ASP A 29 9.47 2.48 1.24
CA ASP A 29 10.56 3.34 1.72
C ASP A 29 11.95 2.75 1.39
N ASP A 30 12.10 1.43 1.56
CA ASP A 30 13.32 0.69 1.21
C ASP A 30 13.58 0.71 -0.31
N LEU A 31 12.53 0.50 -1.13
CA LEU A 31 12.58 0.60 -2.59
C LEU A 31 13.04 1.99 -3.01
N ARG A 32 12.42 3.05 -2.46
CA ARG A 32 12.79 4.44 -2.76
C ARG A 32 14.26 4.72 -2.44
N THR A 33 14.73 4.24 -1.29
CA THR A 33 16.13 4.40 -0.87
C THR A 33 17.07 3.66 -1.82
N THR A 34 16.71 2.44 -2.22
CA THR A 34 17.53 1.57 -3.07
C THR A 34 17.58 2.11 -4.50
N ILE A 35 16.44 2.53 -5.07
CA ILE A 35 16.35 3.13 -6.41
C ILE A 35 17.11 4.47 -6.47
N ALA A 36 16.94 5.35 -5.49
CA ALA A 36 17.70 6.60 -5.43
C ALA A 36 19.21 6.37 -5.31
N SER A 37 19.63 5.31 -4.62
CA SER A 37 21.04 4.89 -4.57
C SER A 37 21.53 4.37 -5.93
N ALA A 38 20.73 3.54 -6.60
CA ALA A 38 21.04 3.02 -7.94
C ALA A 38 21.15 4.14 -8.98
N LEU A 39 20.23 5.10 -8.98
CA LEU A 39 20.26 6.27 -9.88
C LEU A 39 21.52 7.11 -9.71
N ARG A 40 22.00 7.33 -8.47
CA ARG A 40 23.27 8.03 -8.24
C ARG A 40 24.48 7.27 -8.80
N VAL A 41 24.52 5.95 -8.63
CA VAL A 41 25.60 5.13 -9.21
C VAL A 41 25.52 5.15 -10.73
N LEU A 42 24.32 5.15 -11.30
CA LEU A 42 24.12 5.28 -12.74
C LEU A 42 24.63 6.63 -13.27
N GLU A 43 24.40 7.74 -12.58
CA GLU A 43 24.96 9.04 -12.94
C GLU A 43 26.50 8.98 -13.03
N ASP A 44 27.16 8.27 -12.10
CA ASP A 44 28.61 8.04 -12.15
C ASP A 44 29.01 7.22 -13.39
N VAL A 45 28.23 6.17 -13.72
CA VAL A 45 28.44 5.35 -14.94
C VAL A 45 28.30 6.20 -16.20
N GLU A 46 27.23 6.98 -16.32
CA GLU A 46 26.95 7.83 -17.48
C GLU A 46 28.05 8.88 -17.67
N LEU A 47 28.51 9.47 -16.57
CA LEU A 47 29.59 10.45 -16.58
C LEU A 47 30.90 9.84 -17.08
N ASP A 48 31.28 8.66 -16.59
CA ASP A 48 32.53 8.02 -17.01
C ASP A 48 32.44 7.48 -18.44
N ALA A 49 31.29 6.96 -18.87
CA ALA A 49 31.03 6.62 -20.27
C ALA A 49 31.16 7.84 -21.19
N ALA A 50 30.62 9.00 -20.78
CA ALA A 50 30.77 10.25 -21.52
C ALA A 50 32.24 10.72 -21.59
N LYS A 51 33.00 10.66 -20.48
CA LYS A 51 34.43 11.00 -20.48
C LYS A 51 35.26 10.08 -21.37
N ALA A 52 34.91 8.79 -21.42
CA ALA A 52 35.58 7.81 -22.29
C ALA A 52 35.45 8.17 -23.78
N ARG A 53 34.36 8.82 -24.18
CA ARG A 53 34.14 9.30 -25.56
C ARG A 53 34.86 10.60 -25.89
N LEU A 54 35.06 11.47 -24.90
CA LEU A 54 35.50 12.84 -25.11
C LEU A 54 37.01 13.06 -24.85
N THR A 55 37.71 12.02 -24.38
CA THR A 55 39.11 12.14 -23.96
C THR A 55 39.99 11.04 -24.56
N ASP A 56 41.29 11.31 -24.65
CA ASP A 56 42.29 10.34 -25.09
C ASP A 56 42.55 9.23 -24.05
N ARG A 57 41.95 9.34 -22.85
CA ARG A 57 42.07 8.37 -21.76
C ARG A 57 40.90 7.38 -21.73
N ARG A 58 40.44 6.96 -22.92
CA ARG A 58 39.28 6.09 -23.09
C ARG A 58 39.31 4.85 -22.18
N ASP A 59 40.41 4.10 -22.17
CA ASP A 59 40.51 2.83 -21.43
C ASP A 59 40.37 3.03 -19.92
N PHE A 60 40.89 4.14 -19.39
CA PHE A 60 40.78 4.49 -17.98
C PHE A 60 39.33 4.74 -17.58
N TYR A 61 38.60 5.56 -18.36
CA TYR A 61 37.22 5.90 -18.05
C TYR A 61 36.25 4.75 -18.34
N LEU A 62 36.52 3.91 -19.35
CA LEU A 62 35.77 2.66 -19.52
C LEU A 62 35.99 1.73 -18.33
N GLY A 63 37.22 1.60 -17.82
CA GLY A 63 37.49 0.82 -16.60
C GLY A 63 36.69 1.30 -15.39
N ALA A 64 36.60 2.61 -15.19
CA ALA A 64 35.79 3.21 -14.11
C ALA A 64 34.28 2.97 -14.31
N ALA A 65 33.78 3.16 -15.54
CA ALA A 65 32.38 2.87 -15.87
C ALA A 65 32.01 1.41 -15.60
N VAL A 66 32.91 0.46 -15.88
CA VAL A 66 32.72 -0.96 -15.57
C VAL A 66 32.58 -1.22 -14.08
N GLU A 67 33.44 -0.61 -13.27
CA GLU A 67 33.37 -0.73 -11.81
C GLU A 67 32.03 -0.18 -11.29
N HIS A 68 31.63 0.99 -11.79
CA HIS A 68 30.35 1.60 -11.42
C HIS A 68 29.15 0.76 -11.90
N VAL A 69 29.22 0.10 -13.06
CA VAL A 69 28.17 -0.85 -13.49
C VAL A 69 28.12 -2.07 -12.57
N GLY A 70 29.26 -2.63 -12.13
CA GLY A 70 29.27 -3.73 -11.16
C GLY A 70 28.62 -3.32 -9.84
N ARG A 71 28.85 -2.08 -9.40
CA ARG A 71 28.15 -1.49 -8.24
C ARG A 71 26.66 -1.31 -8.51
N LEU A 72 26.26 -0.84 -9.70
CA LEU A 72 24.86 -0.70 -10.08
C LEU A 72 24.14 -2.04 -10.07
N GLN A 73 24.70 -3.07 -10.68
CA GLN A 73 24.18 -4.45 -10.67
C GLN A 73 23.95 -4.94 -9.24
N SER A 74 24.92 -4.71 -8.34
CA SER A 74 24.79 -5.12 -6.93
C SER A 74 23.68 -4.39 -6.17
N ARG A 75 23.26 -3.20 -6.63
CA ARG A 75 22.13 -2.46 -6.04
C ARG A 75 20.80 -2.87 -6.64
N VAL A 76 20.77 -3.16 -7.94
CA VAL A 76 19.56 -3.49 -8.67
C VAL A 76 19.11 -4.93 -8.40
N VAL A 77 20.02 -5.85 -8.06
CA VAL A 77 19.71 -7.27 -7.80
C VAL A 77 18.76 -7.49 -6.61
N ASP A 78 18.75 -6.59 -5.63
CA ASP A 78 17.87 -6.69 -4.45
C ASP A 78 16.45 -6.17 -4.72
N LEU A 79 16.28 -5.29 -5.72
CA LEU A 79 15.00 -4.65 -6.04
C LEU A 79 13.89 -5.66 -6.42
N PRO A 80 14.13 -6.72 -7.23
CA PRO A 80 13.11 -7.74 -7.50
C PRO A 80 12.59 -8.43 -6.23
N HIS A 81 13.46 -8.71 -5.26
CA HIS A 81 13.04 -9.32 -3.99
C HIS A 81 12.14 -8.37 -3.19
N GLN A 82 12.48 -7.09 -3.15
CA GLN A 82 11.68 -6.06 -2.49
C GLN A 82 10.32 -5.90 -3.17
N THR A 83 10.26 -5.77 -4.50
CA THR A 83 8.98 -5.61 -5.22
C THR A 83 8.07 -6.84 -5.08
N ASN A 84 8.63 -8.05 -5.09
CA ASN A 84 7.89 -9.29 -4.83
C ASN A 84 7.36 -9.34 -3.40
N GLY A 85 8.17 -8.94 -2.41
CA GLY A 85 7.74 -8.83 -1.01
C GLY A 85 6.58 -7.85 -0.85
N PHE A 86 6.70 -6.67 -1.45
CA PHE A 86 5.63 -5.67 -1.48
C PHE A 86 4.33 -6.22 -2.07
N TYR A 87 4.39 -6.84 -3.25
CA TYR A 87 3.23 -7.46 -3.89
C TYR A 87 2.63 -8.60 -3.05
N GLY A 88 3.47 -9.36 -2.37
CA GLY A 88 3.07 -10.39 -1.40
C GLY A 88 2.23 -9.82 -0.26
N TYR A 89 2.68 -8.74 0.36
CA TYR A 89 1.93 -8.06 1.43
C TYR A 89 0.59 -7.51 0.95
N LEU A 90 0.52 -6.91 -0.25
CA LEU A 90 -0.75 -6.46 -0.83
C LEU A 90 -1.70 -7.62 -1.14
N THR A 91 -1.17 -8.78 -1.53
CA THR A 91 -1.97 -9.97 -1.80
C THR A 91 -2.55 -10.53 -0.51
N PHE A 92 -1.72 -10.65 0.53
CA PHE A 92 -2.16 -11.07 1.85
C PHE A 92 -3.24 -10.13 2.41
N ALA A 93 -3.00 -8.81 2.38
CA ALA A 93 -3.97 -7.82 2.84
C ALA A 93 -5.32 -7.95 2.10
N ALA A 94 -5.30 -8.21 0.80
CA ALA A 94 -6.52 -8.39 0.02
C ALA A 94 -7.33 -9.61 0.45
N SER A 95 -6.65 -10.72 0.73
CA SER A 95 -7.29 -11.93 1.25
C SER A 95 -7.92 -11.67 2.61
N SER A 96 -7.19 -11.04 3.54
CA SER A 96 -7.71 -10.71 4.86
C SER A 96 -8.90 -9.74 4.80
N ILE A 97 -8.92 -8.79 3.86
CA ILE A 97 -10.07 -7.89 3.67
C ILE A 97 -11.28 -8.59 3.07
N ALA A 98 -11.08 -9.54 2.16
CA ALA A 98 -12.15 -10.40 1.67
C ALA A 98 -12.76 -11.22 2.82
N ASP A 99 -11.92 -11.84 3.66
CA ASP A 99 -12.37 -12.60 4.84
C ASP A 99 -13.18 -11.70 5.80
N ALA A 100 -12.67 -10.50 6.10
CA ALA A 100 -13.37 -9.53 6.94
C ALA A 100 -14.76 -9.16 6.37
N ARG A 101 -14.85 -8.95 5.06
CA ARG A 101 -16.12 -8.64 4.39
C ARG A 101 -17.11 -9.79 4.47
N ASP A 102 -16.64 -11.03 4.29
CA ASP A 102 -17.48 -12.21 4.38
C ASP A 102 -18.05 -12.40 5.80
N HIS A 103 -17.26 -12.09 6.84
CA HIS A 103 -17.73 -12.08 8.23
C HIS A 103 -18.76 -10.98 8.51
N LEU A 104 -18.58 -9.78 7.96
CA LEU A 104 -19.50 -8.64 8.16
C LEU A 104 -20.83 -8.78 7.41
N ASN A 105 -20.88 -9.55 6.31
CA ASN A 105 -22.09 -9.78 5.52
C ASN A 105 -23.01 -10.88 6.09
N GLN A 106 -22.64 -11.51 7.21
CA GLN A 106 -23.47 -12.55 7.82
C GLN A 106 -24.72 -11.94 8.48
N PRO A 107 -25.93 -12.44 8.16
CA PRO A 107 -27.17 -11.85 8.63
C PRO A 107 -27.43 -12.24 10.10
N GLU A 108 -26.92 -11.46 11.05
CA GLU A 108 -27.26 -11.62 12.47
C GLU A 108 -27.91 -10.37 13.09
N SER A 109 -28.92 -10.62 13.92
CA SER A 109 -29.68 -9.63 14.68
C SER A 109 -28.79 -8.89 15.66
N SER A 110 -28.18 -7.80 15.19
CA SER A 110 -27.17 -7.04 15.92
C SER A 110 -27.82 -6.10 16.94
N SER A 111 -27.27 -6.07 18.16
CA SER A 111 -27.53 -5.00 19.12
C SER A 111 -27.02 -3.65 18.58
N LEU A 112 -27.51 -2.52 19.10
CA LEU A 112 -27.08 -1.18 18.64
C LEU A 112 -25.56 -0.95 18.79
N SER A 113 -24.91 -1.55 19.79
CA SER A 113 -23.46 -1.46 19.96
C SER A 113 -22.71 -2.23 18.87
N LEU A 114 -23.15 -3.45 18.55
CA LEU A 114 -22.59 -4.26 17.47
C LEU A 114 -22.81 -3.59 16.10
N ALA A 115 -23.95 -2.93 15.90
CA ALA A 115 -24.22 -2.18 14.67
C ALA A 115 -23.21 -1.03 14.45
N ARG A 116 -22.80 -0.34 15.51
CA ARG A 116 -21.76 0.70 15.45
C ARG A 116 -20.40 0.11 15.09
N GLU A 117 -20.01 -1.00 15.72
CA GLU A 117 -18.74 -1.68 15.45
C GLU A 117 -18.69 -2.22 14.01
N VAL A 118 -19.77 -2.84 13.54
CA VAL A 118 -19.90 -3.33 12.15
C VAL A 118 -19.77 -2.17 11.15
N ALA A 119 -20.41 -1.02 11.41
CA ALA A 119 -20.30 0.15 10.54
C ALA A 119 -18.86 0.71 10.47
N GLN A 120 -18.17 0.75 11.62
CA GLN A 120 -16.77 1.18 11.69
C GLN A 120 -15.84 0.19 10.95
N LEU A 121 -16.01 -1.11 11.15
CA LEU A 121 -15.23 -2.13 10.45
C LEU A 121 -15.50 -2.12 8.94
N SER A 122 -16.76 -1.96 8.54
CA SER A 122 -17.15 -1.86 7.12
C SER A 122 -16.48 -0.66 6.44
N THR A 123 -16.37 0.47 7.15
CA THR A 123 -15.67 1.66 6.66
C THR A 123 -14.18 1.39 6.48
N ARG A 124 -13.52 0.74 7.46
CA ARG A 124 -12.10 0.37 7.36
C ARG A 124 -11.86 -0.61 6.22
N VAL A 125 -12.70 -1.63 6.08
CA VAL A 125 -12.68 -2.61 4.99
C VAL A 125 -12.74 -1.91 3.64
N ALA A 126 -13.65 -0.94 3.46
CA ALA A 126 -13.79 -0.21 2.20
C ALA A 126 -12.54 0.60 1.84
N VAL A 127 -11.95 1.33 2.80
CA VAL A 127 -10.76 2.15 2.54
C VAL A 127 -9.55 1.27 2.21
N VAL A 128 -9.37 0.17 2.93
CA VAL A 128 -8.26 -0.75 2.67
C VAL A 128 -8.42 -1.45 1.33
N ASP A 129 -9.63 -1.87 0.97
CA ASP A 129 -9.90 -2.48 -0.34
C ASP A 129 -9.60 -1.52 -1.50
N GLU A 130 -10.00 -0.25 -1.35
CA GLU A 130 -9.69 0.81 -2.32
C GLU A 130 -8.17 1.00 -2.47
N LEU A 131 -7.43 1.13 -1.37
CA LEU A 131 -5.96 1.21 -1.38
C LEU A 131 -5.37 0.06 -2.17
N ILE A 132 -5.76 -1.17 -1.86
CA ILE A 132 -5.22 -2.38 -2.48
C ILE A 132 -5.54 -2.42 -3.97
N SER A 133 -6.75 -2.00 -4.36
CA SER A 133 -7.21 -2.00 -5.75
C SER A 133 -6.36 -1.08 -6.64
N VAL A 134 -5.87 0.04 -6.08
CA VAL A 134 -5.00 1.00 -6.76
C VAL A 134 -3.53 0.61 -6.66
N ALA A 135 -3.08 0.16 -5.48
CA ALA A 135 -1.67 -0.15 -5.23
C ALA A 135 -1.18 -1.38 -6.01
N LYS A 136 -2.01 -2.43 -6.16
CA LYS A 136 -1.59 -3.67 -6.84
C LYS A 136 -1.18 -3.47 -8.31
N PRO A 137 -1.93 -2.74 -9.15
CA PRO A 137 -1.51 -2.43 -10.51
C PRO A 137 -0.17 -1.67 -10.57
N ILE A 138 0.03 -0.69 -9.68
CA ILE A 138 1.26 0.10 -9.65
C ILE A 138 2.43 -0.76 -9.16
N ALA A 139 2.23 -1.62 -8.16
CA ALA A 139 3.21 -2.61 -7.72
C ALA A 139 3.76 -3.45 -8.89
N ARG A 140 2.88 -3.89 -9.79
CA ARG A 140 3.26 -4.66 -11.00
C ARG A 140 4.00 -3.82 -12.04
N LEU A 141 3.78 -2.50 -12.09
CA LEU A 141 4.57 -1.60 -12.93
C LEU A 141 5.98 -1.48 -12.37
N VAL A 142 6.11 -1.22 -11.07
CA VAL A 142 7.42 -1.18 -10.38
C VAL A 142 8.20 -2.46 -10.64
N THR A 143 7.61 -3.64 -10.41
CA THR A 143 8.28 -4.94 -10.67
C THR A 143 8.78 -5.02 -12.11
N ARG A 144 7.96 -4.67 -13.10
CA ARG A 144 8.37 -4.71 -14.51
C ARG A 144 9.51 -3.77 -14.84
N HIS A 145 9.47 -2.54 -14.34
CA HIS A 145 10.53 -1.56 -14.58
C HIS A 145 11.83 -1.97 -13.88
N VAL A 146 11.74 -2.50 -12.65
CA VAL A 146 12.88 -3.08 -11.92
C VAL A 146 13.49 -4.27 -12.67
N ASP A 147 12.68 -5.23 -13.11
CA ASP A 147 13.16 -6.40 -13.86
C ASP A 147 13.82 -5.97 -15.19
N SER A 148 13.24 -4.98 -15.86
CA SER A 148 13.80 -4.43 -17.11
C SER A 148 15.12 -3.70 -16.88
N ALA A 149 15.23 -2.95 -15.78
CA ALA A 149 16.48 -2.29 -15.37
C ALA A 149 17.56 -3.33 -15.03
N LEU A 150 17.21 -4.39 -14.29
CA LEU A 150 18.13 -5.47 -13.97
C LEU A 150 18.63 -6.17 -15.24
N ALA A 151 17.72 -6.55 -16.13
CA ALA A 151 18.07 -7.18 -17.40
C ALA A 151 18.96 -6.28 -18.27
N ALA A 152 18.72 -4.96 -18.27
CA ALA A 152 19.58 -4.01 -18.95
C ALA A 152 20.98 -3.98 -18.32
N CYS A 153 21.09 -3.95 -16.99
CA CYS A 153 22.37 -3.99 -16.30
C CYS A 153 23.13 -5.30 -16.57
N GLU A 154 22.45 -6.45 -16.62
CA GLU A 154 23.05 -7.76 -16.91
C GLU A 154 23.58 -7.90 -18.35
N GLN A 155 23.03 -7.11 -19.29
CA GLN A 155 23.55 -7.07 -20.66
C GLN A 155 24.95 -6.44 -20.74
N VAL A 156 25.41 -5.73 -19.70
CA VAL A 156 26.79 -5.26 -19.62
C VAL A 156 27.72 -6.44 -19.28
N THR A 157 28.24 -7.04 -20.34
CA THR A 157 29.24 -8.11 -20.34
C THR A 157 30.61 -7.59 -20.80
N GLN A 158 31.68 -8.36 -20.54
CA GLN A 158 33.02 -8.06 -21.07
C GLN A 158 33.03 -7.81 -22.60
N ALA A 159 32.19 -8.49 -23.36
CA ALA A 159 32.07 -8.27 -24.80
C ALA A 159 31.44 -6.91 -25.13
N THR A 160 30.34 -6.54 -24.47
CA THR A 160 29.68 -5.24 -24.68
C THR A 160 30.50 -4.07 -24.15
N LEU A 161 31.46 -4.31 -23.25
CA LEU A 161 32.38 -3.29 -22.77
C LEU A 161 33.41 -2.88 -23.83
N LEU A 162 33.72 -3.79 -24.76
CA LEU A 162 34.57 -3.50 -25.92
C LEU A 162 33.79 -2.74 -27.00
N GLU A 163 32.46 -2.84 -26.99
CA GLU A 163 31.54 -2.18 -27.91
C GLU A 163 30.86 -0.97 -27.23
N SER A 164 31.45 0.22 -27.33
CA SER A 164 30.96 1.48 -26.68
C SER A 164 29.44 1.70 -26.81
N MET A 165 28.88 1.40 -28.00
CA MET A 165 27.44 1.56 -28.25
C MET A 165 26.55 0.55 -27.49
N GLY A 166 27.06 -0.65 -27.19
CA GLY A 166 26.35 -1.66 -26.41
C GLY A 166 26.23 -1.25 -24.95
N LEU A 167 27.34 -0.78 -24.36
CA LEU A 167 27.37 -0.24 -23.00
C LEU A 167 26.45 0.98 -22.86
N GLU A 168 26.56 1.96 -23.76
CA GLU A 168 25.73 3.18 -23.72
C GLU A 168 24.22 2.87 -23.80
N ARG A 169 23.81 1.98 -24.70
CA ARG A 169 22.40 1.60 -24.84
C ARG A 169 21.88 0.89 -23.59
N SER A 170 22.70 0.04 -22.99
CA SER A 170 22.35 -0.67 -21.76
C SER A 170 22.19 0.30 -20.59
N ILE A 171 23.13 1.23 -20.41
CA ILE A 171 23.07 2.29 -19.38
C ILE A 171 21.81 3.15 -19.57
N GLU A 172 21.56 3.63 -20.79
CA GLU A 172 20.39 4.46 -21.09
C GLU A 172 19.09 3.72 -20.80
N THR A 173 19.03 2.43 -21.12
CA THR A 173 17.86 1.58 -20.83
C THR A 173 17.69 1.40 -19.32
N ALA A 174 18.76 1.05 -18.60
CA ALA A 174 18.74 0.89 -17.15
C ALA A 174 18.28 2.18 -16.46
N GLY A 175 18.79 3.34 -16.90
CA GLY A 175 18.39 4.64 -16.36
C GLY A 175 16.96 5.01 -16.60
N ARG A 176 16.46 4.78 -17.81
CA ARG A 176 15.07 5.02 -18.15
C ARG A 176 14.13 4.15 -17.30
N GLU A 177 14.43 2.87 -17.15
CA GLU A 177 13.59 1.95 -16.40
C GLU A 177 13.69 2.19 -14.88
N LEU A 178 14.87 2.51 -14.33
CA LEU A 178 15.01 2.93 -12.93
C LEU A 178 14.26 4.23 -12.63
N SER A 179 14.28 5.20 -13.53
CA SER A 179 13.54 6.47 -13.38
C SER A 179 12.03 6.24 -13.38
N ARG A 180 11.53 5.31 -14.22
CA ARG A 180 10.12 4.92 -14.20
C ARG A 180 9.75 4.19 -12.91
N ALA A 181 10.61 3.29 -12.44
CA ALA A 181 10.41 2.62 -11.17
C ALA A 181 10.37 3.61 -10.00
N ASP A 182 11.23 4.63 -9.99
CA ASP A 182 11.24 5.70 -8.98
C ASP A 182 9.91 6.47 -8.96
N GLU A 183 9.41 6.88 -10.13
CA GLU A 183 8.12 7.56 -10.24
C GLU A 183 6.96 6.67 -9.77
N ASP A 184 6.93 5.40 -10.19
CA ASP A 184 5.89 4.46 -9.75
C ASP A 184 5.92 4.24 -8.23
N VAL A 185 7.12 4.14 -7.63
CA VAL A 185 7.31 4.02 -6.17
C VAL A 185 6.87 5.30 -5.46
N ARG A 186 7.11 6.48 -6.04
CA ARG A 186 6.59 7.75 -5.51
C ARG A 186 5.06 7.77 -5.51
N VAL A 187 4.44 7.41 -6.63
CA VAL A 187 2.96 7.33 -6.74
C VAL A 187 2.39 6.33 -5.74
N LEU A 188 3.05 5.19 -5.52
CA LEU A 188 2.66 4.24 -4.47
C LEU A 188 2.68 4.87 -3.07
N GLY A 189 3.73 5.64 -2.76
CA GLY A 189 3.81 6.39 -1.50
C GLY A 189 2.62 7.33 -1.33
N ASP A 190 2.30 8.11 -2.36
CA ASP A 190 1.18 9.05 -2.35
C ASP A 190 -0.18 8.34 -2.18
N VAL A 191 -0.37 7.18 -2.81
CA VAL A 191 -1.60 6.36 -2.65
C VAL A 191 -1.76 5.89 -1.21
N VAL A 192 -0.68 5.41 -0.59
CA VAL A 192 -0.72 4.94 0.82
C VAL A 192 -1.02 6.10 1.76
N ASP A 193 -0.37 7.25 1.59
CA ASP A 193 -0.60 8.44 2.42
C ASP A 193 -2.02 9.00 2.25
N HIS A 194 -2.54 9.01 1.02
CA HIS A 194 -3.92 9.44 0.74
C HIS A 194 -4.94 8.51 1.37
N ALA A 195 -4.74 7.19 1.26
CA ALA A 195 -5.60 6.20 1.88
C ALA A 195 -5.59 6.29 3.41
N GLU A 196 -4.43 6.56 4.03
CA GLU A 196 -4.33 6.79 5.47
C GLU A 196 -5.11 8.06 5.91
N SER A 197 -4.99 9.15 5.14
CA SER A 197 -5.79 10.36 5.37
C SER A 197 -7.30 10.10 5.23
N ASN A 198 -7.69 9.38 4.19
CA ASN A 198 -9.09 9.02 3.94
C ASN A 198 -9.64 8.11 5.05
N ALA A 199 -8.88 7.12 5.52
CA ALA A 199 -9.26 6.26 6.64
C ALA A 199 -9.56 7.05 7.91
N ARG A 200 -8.67 8.01 8.25
CA ARG A 200 -8.83 8.90 9.42
C ARG A 200 -10.04 9.83 9.28
N GLN A 201 -10.31 10.32 8.07
CA GLN A 201 -11.49 11.15 7.81
C GLN A 201 -12.78 10.34 7.88
N ALA A 202 -12.83 9.18 7.22
CA ALA A 202 -13.99 8.30 7.20
C ALA A 202 -14.34 7.81 8.61
N SER A 203 -13.34 7.45 9.43
CA SER A 203 -13.54 7.03 10.82
C SER A 203 -14.12 8.15 11.70
N ARG A 204 -13.67 9.40 11.50
CA ARG A 204 -14.23 10.57 12.20
C ARG A 204 -15.71 10.78 11.85
N LEU A 205 -16.04 10.77 10.55
CA LEU A 205 -17.42 10.93 10.07
C LEU A 205 -18.34 9.80 10.57
N ALA A 206 -17.88 8.54 10.51
CA ALA A 206 -18.64 7.40 11.02
C ALA A 206 -18.91 7.52 12.54
N GLY A 207 -17.94 8.03 13.30
CA GLY A 207 -18.10 8.35 14.72
C GLY A 207 -19.17 9.41 14.96
N GLU A 208 -19.10 10.54 14.25
CA GLU A 208 -20.06 11.63 14.35
C GLU A 208 -21.49 11.19 14.02
N ILE A 209 -21.67 10.41 12.96
CA ILE A 209 -22.98 9.86 12.55
C ILE A 209 -23.53 8.91 13.63
N SER A 210 -22.68 8.01 14.16
CA SER A 210 -23.09 7.07 15.21
C SER A 210 -23.52 7.78 16.48
N ASP A 211 -22.80 8.84 16.87
CA ASP A 211 -23.13 9.63 18.05
C ASP A 211 -24.41 10.46 17.85
N ASP A 212 -24.66 10.97 16.65
CA ASP A 212 -25.90 11.67 16.31
C ASP A 212 -27.12 10.73 16.33
N VAL A 213 -27.00 9.54 15.72
CA VAL A 213 -28.06 8.52 15.76
C VAL A 213 -28.37 8.12 17.22
N GLN A 214 -27.34 7.90 18.03
CA GLN A 214 -27.51 7.57 19.45
C GLN A 214 -28.19 8.70 20.22
N ARG A 215 -27.84 9.97 19.93
CA ARG A 215 -28.46 11.14 20.53
C ARG A 215 -29.94 11.23 20.17
N ARG A 216 -30.30 11.10 18.89
CA ARG A 216 -31.69 11.14 18.41
C ARG A 216 -32.54 10.02 19.00
N MET A 217 -32.00 8.80 19.08
CA MET A 217 -32.68 7.65 19.68
C MET A 217 -32.87 7.83 21.19
N SER A 218 -31.88 8.39 21.88
CA SER A 218 -31.98 8.71 23.31
C SER A 218 -33.03 9.80 23.59
N GLN A 219 -33.18 10.77 22.70
CA GLN A 219 -34.23 11.80 22.77
C GLN A 219 -35.61 11.19 22.51
N HIS A 220 -35.80 10.41 21.43
CA HIS A 220 -37.05 9.71 21.15
C HIS A 220 -37.48 8.76 22.29
N ARG A 221 -36.53 8.08 22.95
CA ARG A 221 -36.84 7.20 24.07
C ARG A 221 -37.28 7.95 25.33
N ARG A 222 -36.86 9.21 25.51
CA ARG A 222 -37.36 10.08 26.59
C ARG A 222 -38.75 10.62 26.27
N ASP A 223 -39.01 10.97 25.02
CA ASP A 223 -40.32 11.49 24.58
C ASP A 223 -41.40 10.39 24.53
N ALA A 224 -41.01 9.10 24.40
CA ALA A 224 -41.90 7.95 24.35
C ALA A 224 -42.21 7.28 25.72
N ALA A 225 -41.60 7.74 26.82
CA ALA A 225 -41.97 7.27 28.16
C ALA A 225 -43.23 8.03 28.67
N PRO A 226 -44.27 7.35 29.19
CA PRO A 226 -45.63 7.84 29.03
C PRO A 226 -46.07 8.85 30.10
N SER A 227 -46.72 9.91 29.65
CA SER A 227 -47.83 10.54 30.37
C SER A 227 -49.03 9.58 30.38
N ALA A 228 -48.94 8.48 31.14
CA ALA A 228 -50.08 7.65 31.50
C ALA A 228 -50.50 7.99 32.93
N SER A 229 -51.21 9.11 33.05
CA SER A 229 -51.92 9.53 34.25
C SER A 229 -52.91 8.46 34.68
N VAL A 230 -52.71 7.98 35.90
CA VAL A 230 -53.64 7.32 36.83
C VAL A 230 -55.12 7.44 36.41
N LEU A 231 -55.71 6.32 35.97
CA LEU A 231 -57.16 6.11 36.06
C LEU A 231 -57.43 5.23 37.28
N ASP A 232 -57.75 5.91 38.38
CA ASP A 232 -58.34 5.36 39.59
C ASP A 232 -59.79 4.93 39.27
N VAL A 233 -60.02 3.63 39.10
CA VAL A 233 -61.37 3.06 39.02
C VAL A 233 -61.65 2.31 40.32
N ARG A 234 -62.28 3.03 41.24
CA ARG A 234 -62.94 2.53 42.44
C ARG A 234 -63.81 1.31 42.13
N SER A 235 -63.56 0.21 42.83
CA SER A 235 -64.51 -0.89 42.99
C SER A 235 -65.70 -0.45 43.87
N PRO A 236 -66.93 -0.89 43.58
CA PRO A 236 -67.95 -1.04 44.61
C PRO A 236 -68.27 -2.52 44.85
N SER A 237 -68.38 -2.83 46.12
CA SER A 237 -68.79 -4.11 46.69
C SER A 237 -70.30 -4.20 46.73
N ARG A 238 -70.88 -5.25 46.15
CA ARG A 238 -71.95 -6.15 46.67
C ARG A 238 -72.69 -6.83 45.53
#